data_AF-A0A8T7LYL8-F1
#
_entry.id   AF-A0A8T7LYL8-F1
#
_cell.length_a   1.000
_cell.length_b   1.000
_cell.length_c   1.000
_cell.angle_alpha   90.00
_cell.angle_beta   90.00
_cell.angle_gamma   90.00
#
_symmetry.space_group_name_H-M   'P 1'
#
loop_
_entity.id
_entity.type
_entity.pdbx_description
1 polymer ?
#
loop_
_entity_poly.entity_id
_entity_poly.type
_entity_poly.pdbx_seq_one_letter_code
_entity_poly.pdbx_strand_id
1 'polypeptide(L)'
;MSFEDKTLQCRECGASFTWTAGEQEFYAQKGLVNIPSRCTDCRKARRSTGNFASSNSSDRSGRSERVRHPVTCASCGKQTTVPFVPKYDRPVFCSDCFDRSRTSAGAGASR
;
A
#
# COMPACT_ATOMS: atom_id res chain seq x y z
N MET A 1 8.18 29.77 14.10
CA MET A 1 7.49 30.14 12.85
C MET A 1 6.01 30.25 13.17
N SER A 2 5.37 31.39 12.90
CA SER A 2 3.92 31.52 12.97
C SER A 2 3.31 30.79 11.77
N PHE A 3 2.65 29.68 12.01
CA PHE A 3 1.91 28.97 10.98
C PHE A 3 0.51 29.58 10.91
N GLU A 4 0.16 30.14 9.76
CA GLU A 4 -1.15 30.75 9.51
C GLU A 4 -1.97 29.87 8.58
N ASP A 5 -3.27 29.81 8.79
CA ASP A 5 -4.16 29.05 7.92
C ASP A 5 -4.14 29.63 6.50
N LYS A 6 -3.68 28.83 5.54
CA LYS A 6 -3.54 29.25 4.16
C LYS A 6 -4.52 28.51 3.27
N THR A 7 -5.35 29.23 2.53
CA THR A 7 -6.19 28.64 1.49
C THR A 7 -5.36 28.37 0.23
N LEU A 8 -5.41 27.13 -0.25
CA LEU A 8 -4.71 26.66 -1.46
C LEU A 8 -5.72 26.05 -2.43
N GLN A 9 -5.39 26.08 -3.72
CA GLN A 9 -6.23 25.47 -4.76
C GLN A 9 -5.75 24.05 -5.08
N CYS A 10 -6.68 23.10 -5.09
CA CYS A 10 -6.39 21.73 -5.50
C CYS A 10 -6.08 21.67 -7.00
N ARG A 11 -4.95 21.09 -7.37
CA ARG A 11 -4.55 20.92 -8.78
C ARG A 11 -5.45 19.96 -9.58
N GLU A 12 -6.19 19.07 -8.91
CA GLU A 12 -7.01 18.05 -9.60
C GLU A 12 -8.48 18.42 -9.72
N CYS A 13 -9.09 18.98 -8.68
CA CYS A 13 -10.50 19.37 -8.71
C CYS A 13 -10.72 20.89 -8.77
N GLY A 14 -9.67 21.71 -8.67
CA GLY A 14 -9.78 23.17 -8.65
C GLY A 14 -10.41 23.76 -7.37
N ALA A 15 -10.83 22.92 -6.42
CA ALA A 15 -11.44 23.37 -5.17
C ALA A 15 -10.41 24.04 -4.25
N SER A 16 -10.83 25.13 -3.61
CA SER A 16 -10.08 25.78 -2.54
C SER A 16 -10.17 24.95 -1.26
N PHE A 17 -9.04 24.66 -0.63
CA PHE A 17 -8.96 23.96 0.65
C PHE A 17 -8.04 24.70 1.61
N THR A 18 -8.30 24.55 2.91
CA THR A 18 -7.53 25.22 3.96
C THR A 18 -6.36 24.34 4.39
N TRP A 19 -5.14 24.85 4.23
CA TRP A 19 -3.93 24.29 4.79
C TRP A 19 -3.66 24.92 6.15
N THR A 20 -4.13 24.25 7.19
CA THR A 20 -4.15 24.79 8.54
C THR A 20 -2.77 24.88 9.17
N ALA A 21 -2.63 25.72 10.19
CA ALA A 21 -1.42 25.87 10.97
C ALA A 21 -0.89 24.52 11.50
N GLY A 22 -1.77 23.69 12.07
CA GLY A 22 -1.40 22.35 12.56
C GLY A 22 -0.94 21.38 11.47
N GLU A 23 -1.45 21.51 10.24
CA GLU A 23 -1.01 20.70 9.11
C GLU A 23 0.37 21.17 8.60
N GLN A 24 0.69 22.46 8.73
CA GLN A 24 2.04 22.99 8.45
C GLN A 24 3.06 22.55 9.51
N GLU A 25 2.68 22.57 10.79
CA GLU A 25 3.50 22.07 11.89
C GLU A 25 3.86 20.59 11.69
N PHE A 26 2.88 19.77 11.29
CA PHE A 26 3.10 18.36 10.98
C PHE A 26 4.10 18.18 9.83
N TYR A 27 3.99 19.00 8.78
CA TYR A 27 4.92 18.94 7.64
C TYR A 27 6.33 19.36 8.05
N ALA A 28 6.46 20.43 8.83
CA ALA A 28 7.75 20.89 9.37
C ALA A 28 8.41 19.82 10.26
N GLN A 29 7.66 19.19 11.17
CA GLN A 29 8.17 18.13 12.04
C GLN A 29 8.62 16.88 11.26
N LYS A 30 7.93 16.55 10.16
CA LYS A 30 8.28 15.40 9.31
C LYS A 30 9.38 15.71 8.29
N GLY A 31 9.90 16.95 8.25
CA GLY A 31 10.86 17.39 7.24
C GLY A 31 10.27 17.46 5.83
N LEU A 32 8.95 17.54 5.71
CA LEU A 32 8.25 17.64 4.43
C LEU A 32 8.20 19.11 4.00
N VAL A 33 9.12 19.47 3.11
CA VAL A 33 9.20 20.81 2.51
C VAL A 33 8.15 21.07 1.43
N ASN A 34 7.48 20.01 0.96
CA ASN A 34 6.53 20.09 -0.15
C ASN A 34 5.13 20.44 0.34
N ILE A 35 4.61 21.59 -0.11
CA ILE A 35 3.25 22.04 0.18
C ILE A 35 2.23 21.09 -0.47
N PRO A 36 1.12 20.74 0.22
CA PRO A 36 0.09 19.90 -0.37
C PRO A 36 -0.48 20.52 -1.65
N SER A 37 -0.33 19.85 -2.79
CA SER A 37 -0.90 20.32 -4.07
C SER A 37 -2.32 19.82 -4.34
N ARG A 38 -2.87 19.00 -3.43
CA ARG A 38 -4.19 18.35 -3.55
C ARG A 38 -4.96 18.50 -2.25
N CYS A 39 -6.26 18.75 -2.36
CA CYS A 39 -7.16 18.75 -1.21
C CYS A 39 -7.22 17.37 -0.55
N THR A 40 -7.72 17.34 0.68
CA THR A 40 -7.88 16.12 1.48
C THR A 40 -8.76 15.10 0.77
N ASP A 41 -9.81 15.52 0.07
CA ASP A 41 -10.70 14.62 -0.68
C ASP A 41 -10.00 13.96 -1.86
N CYS A 42 -9.26 14.71 -2.68
CA CYS A 42 -8.47 14.12 -3.77
C CYS A 42 -7.35 13.22 -3.24
N ARG A 43 -6.71 13.58 -2.12
CA ARG A 43 -5.72 12.72 -1.43
C ARG A 43 -6.37 11.42 -0.94
N LYS A 44 -7.55 11.49 -0.33
CA LYS A 44 -8.32 10.32 0.14
C LYS A 44 -8.80 9.46 -1.03
N ALA A 45 -9.40 10.05 -2.05
CA ALA A 45 -9.86 9.35 -3.25
C ALA A 45 -8.72 8.59 -3.93
N ARG A 46 -7.52 9.18 -4.02
CA ARG A 46 -6.34 8.51 -4.56
C ARG A 46 -5.76 7.45 -3.63
N ARG A 47 -5.90 7.59 -2.31
CA ARG A 47 -5.57 6.50 -1.38
C ARG A 47 -6.54 5.33 -1.54
N SER A 48 -7.81 5.61 -1.83
CA SER A 48 -8.83 4.59 -2.09
C SER A 48 -8.66 3.91 -3.45
N THR A 49 -8.21 4.62 -4.48
CA THR A 49 -8.05 4.08 -5.85
C THR A 49 -6.63 3.64 -6.20
N GLY A 50 -5.62 4.15 -5.50
CA GLY A 50 -4.22 3.91 -5.78
C GLY A 50 -3.65 2.78 -4.94
N ASN A 51 -3.71 1.55 -5.46
CA ASN A 51 -2.73 0.45 -5.36
C ASN A 51 -1.97 0.15 -4.05
N PHE A 52 -2.33 0.74 -2.91
CA PHE A 52 -1.70 0.53 -1.60
C PHE A 52 -2.70 0.21 -0.50
N ALA A 53 -4.01 0.20 -0.80
CA ALA A 53 -5.03 -0.40 0.05
C ALA A 53 -5.15 -1.89 -0.28
N SER A 54 -4.31 -2.70 0.34
CA SER A 54 -4.61 -4.11 0.53
C SER A 54 -5.84 -4.22 1.43
N SER A 55 -7.04 -4.27 0.84
CA SER A 55 -8.21 -4.86 1.48
C SER A 55 -9.39 -4.91 0.51
N ASN A 56 -9.62 -6.11 -0.01
CA ASN A 56 -10.95 -6.62 -0.38
C ASN A 56 -11.77 -5.80 -1.40
N SER A 57 -11.53 -6.02 -2.69
CA SER A 57 -12.55 -5.76 -3.71
C SER A 57 -12.45 -6.80 -4.81
N SER A 58 -13.47 -7.64 -4.81
CA SER A 58 -13.81 -8.69 -5.76
C SER A 58 -14.29 -8.09 -7.08
N ASP A 59 -13.45 -7.29 -7.74
CA ASP A 59 -13.69 -6.89 -9.12
C ASP A 59 -12.35 -6.87 -9.87
N ARG A 60 -12.16 -7.90 -10.72
CA ARG A 60 -10.90 -8.16 -11.44
C ARG A 60 -11.15 -8.18 -12.95
N SER A 61 -11.97 -7.27 -13.43
CA SER A 61 -12.25 -7.06 -14.85
C SER A 61 -11.16 -6.17 -15.44
N GLY A 62 -10.02 -6.76 -15.83
CA GLY A 62 -8.94 -6.03 -16.52
C GLY A 62 -7.52 -6.38 -16.11
N ARG A 63 -7.29 -7.52 -15.45
CA ARG A 63 -5.94 -7.90 -15.02
C ARG A 63 -5.26 -8.72 -16.12
N SER A 64 -4.23 -8.13 -16.73
CA SER A 64 -3.05 -8.81 -17.27
C SER A 64 -2.99 -10.26 -16.80
N GLU A 65 -3.07 -11.20 -17.75
CA GLU A 65 -2.92 -12.65 -17.60
C GLU A 65 -1.96 -12.93 -16.43
N ARG A 66 -2.47 -13.37 -15.28
CA ARG A 66 -1.61 -13.68 -14.13
C ARG A 66 -0.81 -14.92 -14.50
N VAL A 67 0.38 -14.73 -15.04
CA VAL A 67 1.29 -15.84 -15.28
C VAL A 67 1.60 -16.48 -13.92
N ARG A 68 1.22 -17.73 -13.82
CA ARG A 68 1.24 -18.55 -12.61
C ARG A 68 2.41 -19.51 -12.76
N HIS A 69 3.43 -19.38 -11.93
CA HIS A 69 4.65 -20.20 -12.03
C HIS A 69 4.54 -21.45 -11.14
N PRO A 70 4.70 -22.66 -11.69
CA PRO A 70 4.73 -23.88 -10.90
C PRO A 70 6.03 -23.94 -10.08
N VAL A 71 5.91 -24.35 -8.82
CA VAL A 71 7.02 -24.43 -7.87
C VAL A 71 6.75 -25.51 -6.83
N THR A 72 7.79 -26.14 -6.32
CA THR A 72 7.70 -27.13 -5.26
C THR A 72 7.84 -26.46 -3.90
N CYS A 73 6.90 -26.72 -2.98
CA CYS A 73 6.97 -26.19 -1.62
C CYS A 73 8.19 -26.76 -0.87
N ALA A 74 9.02 -25.89 -0.31
CA ALA A 74 10.23 -26.28 0.42
C ALA A 74 9.95 -27.01 1.75
N SER A 75 8.74 -26.84 2.33
CA SER A 75 8.38 -27.46 3.62
C SER A 75 7.66 -28.80 3.46
N CYS A 76 6.78 -28.95 2.47
CA CYS A 76 5.93 -30.15 2.33
C CYS A 76 6.12 -30.89 1.00
N GLY A 77 6.94 -30.39 0.08
CA GLY A 77 7.24 -31.05 -1.20
C GLY A 77 6.10 -31.03 -2.23
N LYS A 78 4.94 -30.43 -1.93
CA LYS A 78 3.81 -30.37 -2.85
C LYS A 78 4.05 -29.36 -3.98
N GLN A 79 3.56 -29.66 -5.18
CA GLN A 79 3.51 -28.69 -6.27
C GLN A 79 2.47 -27.60 -5.95
N THR A 80 2.89 -26.35 -6.05
CA THR A 80 2.05 -25.17 -5.85
C THR A 80 2.33 -24.15 -6.95
N THR A 81 1.53 -23.09 -6.99
CA THR A 81 1.61 -22.11 -8.06
C THR A 81 1.60 -20.71 -7.49
N VAL A 82 2.68 -19.97 -7.77
CA VAL A 82 2.91 -18.63 -7.23
C VAL A 82 2.76 -17.56 -8.31
N PRO A 83 2.36 -16.32 -7.94
CA PRO A 83 2.18 -15.21 -8.88
C PRO A 83 3.48 -14.46 -9.20
N PHE A 84 4.63 -14.96 -8.74
CA PHE A 84 5.95 -14.37 -8.93
C PHE A 84 6.92 -15.42 -9.48
N VAL A 85 7.96 -14.99 -10.18
CA VAL A 85 9.03 -15.89 -10.63
C VAL A 85 9.82 -16.35 -9.41
N PRO A 86 9.87 -17.66 -9.09
CA PRO A 86 10.65 -18.15 -7.97
C PRO A 86 12.14 -17.88 -8.20
N LYS A 87 12.82 -17.29 -7.21
CA LYS A 87 14.27 -17.12 -7.19
C LYS A 87 14.88 -18.22 -6.34
N TYR A 88 16.01 -18.78 -6.77
CA TYR A 88 16.71 -19.86 -6.04
C TYR A 88 17.30 -19.43 -4.69
N ASP A 89 17.33 -18.14 -4.41
CA ASP A 89 17.90 -17.56 -3.18
C ASP A 89 16.97 -17.72 -1.96
N ARG A 90 15.65 -17.92 -2.15
CA ARG A 90 14.68 -17.95 -1.05
C ARG A 90 13.68 -19.12 -1.17
N PRO A 91 13.43 -19.88 -0.09
CA PRO A 91 12.50 -21.01 -0.13
C PRO A 91 11.07 -20.52 -0.41
N VAL A 92 10.39 -21.24 -1.31
CA VAL A 92 9.00 -20.98 -1.66
C VAL A 92 8.10 -21.96 -0.91
N PHE A 93 7.04 -21.45 -0.29
CA PHE A 93 6.07 -22.23 0.47
C PHE A 93 4.68 -22.20 -0.18
N CYS A 94 3.91 -23.28 -0.06
CA CYS A 94 2.49 -23.26 -0.38
C CYS A 94 1.74 -22.39 0.65
N SER A 95 0.52 -21.94 0.33
CA SER A 95 -0.28 -21.06 1.20
C SER A 95 -0.36 -21.58 2.64
N ASP A 96 -0.66 -22.86 2.83
CA ASP A 96 -0.74 -23.47 4.16
C ASP A 96 0.59 -23.44 4.93
N CYS A 97 1.69 -23.79 4.26
CA CYS A 97 3.02 -23.78 4.87
C CYS A 97 3.48 -22.34 5.15
N PHE A 98 3.12 -21.39 4.29
CA PHE A 98 3.43 -19.98 4.47
C PHE A 98 2.69 -19.42 5.68
N ASP A 99 1.39 -19.70 5.83
CA ASP A 99 0.60 -19.29 6.99
C ASP A 99 1.14 -19.90 8.28
N ARG A 100 1.50 -21.18 8.26
CA ARG A 100 2.17 -21.85 9.39
C ARG A 100 3.54 -21.22 9.73
N SER A 101 4.33 -20.87 8.71
CA SER A 101 5.64 -20.23 8.88
C SER A 101 5.54 -18.79 9.40
N ARG A 102 4.46 -18.06 9.06
CA ARG A 102 4.20 -16.72 9.60
C ARG A 102 3.85 -16.78 11.09
N THR A 103 3.06 -17.76 11.51
CA THR A 103 2.69 -17.94 12.92
C THR A 103 3.90 -18.26 13.81
N SER A 104 4.94 -18.89 13.26
CA SER A 104 6.13 -19.32 14.01
C SER A 104 7.30 -18.31 14.01
N ALA A 105 7.23 -17.23 13.20
CA ALA A 105 8.31 -16.25 13.06
C ALA A 105 7.96 -14.81 13.48
N GLY A 106 6.76 -14.54 13.98
CA GLY A 106 6.42 -13.19 14.44
C GLY A 106 4.97 -13.03 14.86
N ALA A 107 4.71 -13.15 16.16
CA ALA A 107 3.60 -12.46 16.78
C ALA A 107 3.77 -10.94 16.52
N GLY A 108 3.01 -10.39 15.57
CA GLY A 108 2.97 -8.94 15.36
C GLY A 108 2.54 -8.49 13.97
N ALA A 109 1.24 -8.58 13.66
CA ALA A 109 0.51 -7.54 12.92
C ALA A 109 -0.95 -7.98 12.75
N SER A 110 -1.78 -7.50 13.67
CA SER A 110 -3.22 -7.63 13.72
C SER A 110 -3.90 -6.88 12.57
N ARG A 111 -4.96 -7.52 12.06
CA ARG A 111 -6.13 -6.94 11.35
C ARG A 111 -5.96 -6.50 9.90
#